data_AF-A0A8X8XFZ6-F1
#
_entry.id   AF-A0A8X8XFZ6-F1
#
_cell.length_a   1.000
_cell.length_b   1.000
_cell.length_c   1.000
_cell.angle_alpha   90.00
_cell.angle_beta   90.00
_cell.angle_gamma   90.00
#
_symmetry.space_group_name_H-M   'P 1'
#
loop_
_entity.id
_entity.type
_entity.pdbx_description
1 polymer ?
#
loop_
_entity_poly.entity_id
_entity_poly.type
_entity_poly.pdbx_seq_one_letter_code
_entity_poly.pdbx_strand_id
1 'polypeptide(L)'
;MDNKEHIEKFKKYEAESKQYLMSKYFSDKTIFGGNIFDVKMNIDGQTITASRLPPYQSYLDPATFDEMINKGSSSSAETPTTSTSNGKPST
;
A
#
# COMPACT_ATOMS: atom_id res chain seq x y z
N MET A 1 -31.42 -32.36 -0.81
CA MET A 1 -30.34 -31.36 -0.73
C MET A 1 -29.07 -32.06 -1.14
N ASP A 2 -28.61 -31.80 -2.36
CA ASP A 2 -27.46 -32.48 -2.95
C ASP A 2 -26.18 -31.96 -2.30
N ASN A 3 -25.70 -32.70 -1.30
CA ASN A 3 -24.52 -32.37 -0.49
C ASN A 3 -23.29 -32.05 -1.37
N LYS A 4 -23.15 -32.73 -2.51
CA LYS A 4 -22.06 -32.49 -3.46
C LYS A 4 -22.12 -31.10 -4.10
N GLU A 5 -23.30 -30.67 -4.54
CA GLU A 5 -23.48 -29.34 -5.13
C GLU A 5 -23.17 -28.24 -4.11
N HIS A 6 -23.57 -28.43 -2.85
CA HIS A 6 -23.28 -27.49 -1.78
C HIS A 6 -21.77 -27.38 -1.49
N ILE A 7 -21.04 -28.50 -1.48
CA ILE A 7 -19.59 -28.51 -1.29
C ILE A 7 -18.87 -27.79 -2.44
N GLU A 8 -19.26 -28.04 -3.68
CA GLU A 8 -18.68 -27.40 -4.86
C GLU A 8 -18.95 -25.89 -4.87
N LYS A 9 -20.18 -25.49 -4.54
CA LYS A 9 -20.58 -24.08 -4.43
C LYS A 9 -19.82 -23.36 -3.31
N PHE A 10 -19.63 -24.01 -2.16
CA PHE A 10 -18.83 -23.47 -1.06
C PHE A 10 -17.39 -23.21 -1.49
N LYS A 11 -16.72 -24.20 -2.10
CA LYS A 11 -15.33 -24.07 -2.57
C LYS A 11 -15.18 -22.95 -3.60
N LYS A 12 -16.16 -22.79 -4.49
CA LYS A 12 -16.18 -21.71 -5.47
C LYS A 12 -16.24 -20.34 -4.78
N TYR A 13 -17.18 -20.15 -3.84
CA TYR A 13 -17.30 -18.87 -3.14
C TYR A 13 -16.10 -18.55 -2.25
N GLU A 14 -15.51 -19.56 -1.60
CA GLU A 14 -14.28 -19.38 -0.84
C GLU A 14 -13.14 -18.85 -1.73
N ALA A 15 -12.95 -19.47 -2.90
CA ALA A 15 -11.93 -19.05 -3.86
C ALA A 15 -12.20 -17.63 -4.38
N GLU A 16 -13.43 -17.32 -4.78
CA GLU A 16 -13.82 -16.00 -5.27
C GLU A 16 -13.67 -14.92 -4.20
N SER A 17 -14.08 -15.20 -2.96
CA SER A 17 -13.94 -14.28 -1.83
C SER A 17 -12.47 -13.98 -1.52
N LYS A 18 -11.63 -15.02 -1.47
CA LYS A 18 -10.19 -14.87 -1.27
C LYS A 18 -9.57 -14.01 -2.38
N GLN A 19 -9.90 -14.30 -3.65
CA GLN A 19 -9.39 -13.52 -4.79
C GLN A 19 -9.83 -12.06 -4.71
N TYR A 20 -11.10 -11.80 -4.39
CA TYR A 20 -11.62 -10.45 -4.22
C TYR A 20 -10.89 -9.68 -3.13
N LEU A 21 -10.72 -10.28 -1.95
CA LEU A 21 -10.08 -9.64 -0.82
C LEU A 21 -8.62 -9.30 -1.11
N MET A 22 -7.89 -10.24 -1.73
CA MET A 22 -6.51 -10.04 -2.18
C MET A 22 -6.43 -8.92 -3.22
N SER A 23 -7.29 -8.94 -4.25
CA SER A 23 -7.28 -7.91 -5.29
C SER A 23 -7.68 -6.52 -4.78
N LYS A 24 -8.55 -6.43 -3.77
CA LYS A 24 -9.08 -5.16 -3.28
C LYS A 24 -8.18 -4.49 -2.25
N TYR A 25 -7.59 -5.27 -1.34
CA TYR A 25 -6.86 -4.73 -0.19
C TYR A 25 -5.36 -5.06 -0.20
N PHE A 26 -4.93 -6.05 -0.99
CA PHE A 26 -3.54 -6.55 -1.02
C PHE A 26 -2.96 -6.57 -2.44
N SER A 27 -3.45 -5.70 -3.32
CA SER A 27 -2.99 -5.63 -4.72
C SER A 27 -1.83 -4.66 -4.94
N ASP A 28 -1.28 -4.07 -3.86
CA ASP A 28 -0.30 -2.98 -3.91
C ASP A 28 -0.80 -1.74 -4.68
N LYS A 29 -2.14 -1.65 -4.83
CA LYS A 29 -2.85 -0.56 -5.51
C LYS A 29 -3.77 0.18 -4.55
N THR A 30 -3.93 1.47 -4.80
CA THR A 30 -4.91 2.31 -4.09
C THR A 30 -6.34 1.83 -4.40
N ILE A 31 -7.31 2.30 -3.62
CA ILE A 31 -8.74 1.99 -3.83
C ILE A 31 -9.26 2.44 -5.21
N PHE A 32 -8.55 3.34 -5.89
CA PHE A 32 -8.85 3.83 -7.23
C PHE A 32 -8.03 3.14 -8.33
N GLY A 33 -7.23 2.12 -7.99
CA GLY A 33 -6.42 1.34 -8.93
C GLY A 33 -5.06 1.96 -9.29
N GLY A 34 -4.66 3.06 -8.64
CA GLY A 34 -3.34 3.66 -8.77
C GLY A 34 -2.26 2.89 -7.99
N ASN A 35 -0.98 3.14 -8.25
CA ASN A 35 0.10 2.48 -7.50
C ASN A 35 0.22 3.07 -6.07
N ILE A 36 0.44 2.23 -5.05
CA ILE A 36 0.72 2.69 -3.67
C ILE A 36 2.17 3.14 -3.51
N PHE A 37 3.08 2.50 -4.25
CA PHE A 37 4.51 2.73 -4.15
C PHE A 37 4.99 3.66 -5.25
N ASP A 38 5.69 4.72 -4.86
CA ASP A 38 6.29 5.70 -5.77
C ASP A 38 7.74 5.30 -6.10
N VAL A 39 8.42 4.64 -5.17
CA VAL A 39 9.82 4.20 -5.33
C VAL A 39 9.90 2.69 -5.26
N LYS A 40 10.62 2.10 -6.21
CA LYS A 40 10.94 0.68 -6.26
C LYS A 40 12.43 0.52 -6.53
N MET A 41 13.15 -0.12 -5.63
CA MET A 41 14.59 -0.32 -5.71
C MET A 41 14.92 -1.80 -5.54
N ASN A 42 15.85 -2.33 -6.34
CA ASN A 42 16.34 -3.69 -6.19
C ASN A 42 17.70 -3.65 -5.51
N ILE A 43 17.82 -4.29 -4.35
CA ILE A 43 19.07 -4.45 -3.60
C ILE A 43 19.26 -5.95 -3.36
N ASP A 44 20.41 -6.50 -3.77
CA ASP A 44 20.77 -7.91 -3.60
C ASP A 44 19.68 -8.91 -4.05
N GLY A 45 18.98 -8.60 -5.15
CA GLY A 45 17.91 -9.43 -5.69
C GLY A 45 16.58 -9.33 -4.93
N GLN A 46 16.50 -8.52 -3.87
CA GLN A 46 15.27 -8.21 -3.17
C GLN A 46 14.71 -6.86 -3.63
N THR A 47 13.43 -6.83 -3.93
CA THR A 47 12.72 -5.60 -4.29
C THR A 47 12.23 -4.92 -3.01
N ILE A 48 12.73 -3.71 -2.74
CA ILE A 48 12.26 -2.83 -1.69
C ILE A 48 11.38 -1.74 -2.32
N THR A 49 10.21 -1.51 -1.75
CA THR A 49 9.28 -0.46 -2.18
C THR A 49 9.08 0.58 -1.07
N ALA A 50 8.88 1.84 -1.47
CA ALA A 50 8.52 2.91 -0.54
C ALA A 50 7.29 3.66 -1.07
N SER A 51 6.31 3.84 -0.18
CA SER A 51 5.15 4.69 -0.44
C SER A 51 5.46 6.11 0.02
N ARG A 52 5.05 7.11 -0.75
CA ARG A 52 5.10 8.51 -0.33
C ARG A 52 4.06 8.82 0.75
N LEU A 53 2.98 8.05 0.78
CA LEU A 53 1.87 8.24 1.70
C LEU A 53 1.98 7.29 2.90
N PRO A 54 1.59 7.74 4.11
CA PRO A 54 1.43 6.87 5.25
C PRO A 54 0.41 5.75 4.96
N PRO A 55 0.66 4.51 5.42
CA PRO A 55 -0.13 3.32 5.05
C PRO A 55 -1.62 3.39 5.43
N TYR A 56 -2.01 4.29 6.34
CA TYR A 56 -3.39 4.45 6.78
C TYR A 56 -4.19 5.52 6.02
N GLN A 57 -3.54 6.37 5.22
CA GLN A 57 -4.20 7.52 4.59
C GLN A 57 -5.23 7.11 3.54
N SER A 58 -5.07 5.96 2.88
CA SER A 58 -6.06 5.43 1.93
C SER A 58 -7.36 4.93 2.57
N TYR A 59 -7.39 4.80 3.91
CA TYR A 59 -8.59 4.43 4.67
C TYR A 59 -9.31 5.66 5.24
N LEU A 60 -8.69 6.83 5.19
CA LEU A 60 -9.35 8.10 5.47
C LEU A 60 -10.16 8.50 4.22
N ASP A 61 -11.24 9.26 4.42
CA ASP A 61 -12.27 9.59 3.43
C ASP A 61 -11.74 9.57 1.97
N PRO A 62 -12.22 8.64 1.11
CA PRO A 62 -11.74 8.47 -0.26
C PRO A 62 -11.65 9.77 -1.07
N ALA A 63 -12.57 10.71 -0.86
CA ALA A 63 -12.57 12.00 -1.56
C ALA A 63 -11.36 12.87 -1.18
N THR A 64 -10.99 12.88 0.11
CA THR A 64 -9.85 13.64 0.61
C THR A 64 -8.52 13.04 0.16
N PHE A 65 -8.45 11.71 0.05
CA PHE A 65 -7.27 11.00 -0.40
C PHE A 65 -6.95 11.31 -1.87
N ASP A 66 -7.95 11.32 -2.75
CA ASP A 66 -7.78 11.67 -4.16
C ASP A 66 -7.28 13.11 -4.35
N GLU A 67 -7.87 14.07 -3.61
CA GLU A 67 -7.38 15.45 -3.62
C GLU A 67 -5.92 15.55 -3.15
N MET A 68 -5.52 14.80 -2.13
CA MET A 68 -4.15 14.80 -1.61
C MET A 68 -3.14 14.22 -2.60
N ILE A 69 -3.51 13.16 -3.33
CA ILE A 69 -2.67 12.62 -4.42
C ILE A 69 -2.52 13.64 -5.54
N ASN A 70 -3.63 14.27 -5.94
CA ASN A 70 -3.66 15.22 -7.06
C ASN A 70 -2.98 16.56 -6.73
N LYS A 71 -3.02 17.01 -5.47
CA LYS A 71 -2.34 18.23 -5.02
C LYS A 71 -0.87 18.04 -4.68
N GLY A 72 -0.45 16.81 -4.36
CA GLY A 72 0.91 16.50 -3.92
C GLY A 72 2.02 16.62 -4.98
N SER A 73 1.70 17.01 -6.22
CA SER A 73 2.70 17.24 -7.28
C SER A 73 3.28 18.66 -7.31
N SER A 74 2.89 19.58 -6.40
CA SER A 74 3.64 20.83 -6.25
C SER A 74 4.96 20.55 -5.54
N SER A 75 6.07 20.72 -6.24
CA SER A 75 7.44 20.55 -5.74
C SER A 75 7.61 21.04 -4.29
N SER A 76 7.83 20.12 -3.36
CA SER A 76 8.45 20.47 -2.09
C SER A 76 9.92 20.11 -2.20
N ALA A 77 10.75 21.15 -2.10
CA ALA A 77 12.18 21.13 -2.28
C ALA A 77 12.87 19.99 -1.52
N GLU A 78 13.96 19.48 -2.11
CA GLU A 78 14.93 18.61 -1.46
C GLU A 78 15.25 19.14 -0.06
N THR A 79 14.91 18.38 0.97
CA THR A 79 15.33 18.69 2.34
C THR A 79 16.77 18.19 2.49
N PRO A 80 17.75 19.04 2.83
CA PRO A 80 19.12 18.58 2.96
C PRO A 80 19.21 17.59 4.12
N THR A 81 19.79 16.43 3.84
CA THR A 81 20.15 15.42 4.82
C THR A 81 21.10 16.07 5.82
N THR A 82 20.59 16.46 6.99
CA THR A 82 21.42 16.86 8.12
C THR A 82 21.67 15.61 8.97
N SER A 83 22.88 15.09 8.76
CA SER A 83 23.61 14.10 9.55
C SER A 83 23.10 13.89 10.99
N THR A 84 22.82 12.62 11.29
CA THR A 84 22.62 12.06 12.62
C THR A 84 23.78 12.44 13.54
N SER A 85 23.57 13.41 14.43
CA SER A 85 24.49 13.73 15.52
C SER A 85 24.28 12.69 16.63
N ASN A 86 25.12 11.64 16.65
CA ASN A 86 25.20 10.72 17.79
C ASN A 86 25.64 11.48 19.04
N GLY A 87 24.76 11.50 20.05
CA GLY A 87 25.08 12.01 21.37
C GLY A 87 26.22 11.22 22.01
N LYS A 88 27.16 11.95 22.63
CA LYS A 88 28.12 11.39 23.59
C LYS A 88 27.87 12.06 24.94
N PRO A 89 27.61 11.30 26.03
CA PRO A 89 27.45 11.89 27.35
C PRO A 89 28.78 12.38 27.92
N SER A 90 28.72 13.51 28.62
CA SER A 90 29.83 14.19 29.29
C SER A 90 30.64 13.28 30.22
N THR A 91 31.93 13.60 30.33
CA THR A 91 32.65 13.54 31.61
C THR A 91 33.59 14.72 31.68
#